data_AF-A0A2N1IJL6-F1
#
_entry.id   AF-A0A2N1IJL6-F1
#
_cell.length_a   1.000
_cell.length_b   1.000
_cell.length_c   1.000
_cell.angle_alpha   90.00
_cell.angle_beta   90.00
_cell.angle_gamma   90.00
#
_symmetry.space_group_name_H-M   'P 1'
#
loop_
_entity.id
_entity.type
_entity.pdbx_description
1 polymer ?
#
loop_
_entity_poly.entity_id
_entity_poly.type
_entity_poly.pdbx_seq_one_letter_code
_entity_poly.pdbx_strand_id
1 'polypeptide(L)'
;MTVQKQQGFKRIYLAFINSVQGFKWLVNNEAAFQQELMLILLLTIISFFLNTSLLIHLLLIVSLLFVLLIEVINTAIEVTIDRIGLEHHALSGLAKDLGSLAVFISLAIAAATWGVVLWEL
;
A
#
# COMPACT_ATOMS: atom_id res chain seq x y z
N MET A 1 -13.83 27.76 -9.70
CA MET A 1 -14.47 27.45 -8.41
C MET A 1 -13.39 27.46 -7.34
N THR A 2 -13.39 28.42 -6.42
CA THR A 2 -12.41 28.45 -5.30
C THR A 2 -12.80 27.38 -4.29
N VAL A 3 -12.03 26.30 -4.22
CA VAL A 3 -12.21 25.25 -3.21
C VAL A 3 -11.99 25.89 -1.84
N GLN A 4 -13.07 26.09 -1.09
CA GLN A 4 -13.00 26.64 0.27
C GLN A 4 -12.32 25.60 1.16
N LYS A 5 -11.07 25.86 1.57
CA LYS A 5 -10.32 24.96 2.46
C LYS A 5 -11.01 24.88 3.82
N GLN A 6 -11.55 23.70 4.14
CA GLN A 6 -12.16 23.43 5.45
C GLN A 6 -11.07 23.51 6.54
N GLN A 7 -11.38 24.11 7.68
CA GLN A 7 -10.43 24.32 8.79
C GLN A 7 -10.84 23.53 10.04
N GLY A 8 -9.90 23.32 10.96
CA GLY A 8 -10.14 22.68 12.26
C GLY A 8 -10.54 21.19 12.20
N PHE A 9 -11.25 20.72 13.22
CA PHE A 9 -11.69 19.32 13.36
C PHE A 9 -12.50 18.81 12.16
N LYS A 10 -13.27 19.69 11.51
CA LYS A 10 -14.05 19.35 10.31
C LYS A 10 -13.15 18.88 9.16
N ARG A 11 -11.95 19.45 9.02
CA ARG A 11 -10.96 19.02 8.01
C ARG A 11 -10.44 17.61 8.31
N ILE A 12 -10.15 17.30 9.57
CA ILE A 12 -9.64 15.99 9.98
C ILE A 12 -10.69 14.92 9.72
N TYR A 13 -11.95 15.18 10.10
CA TYR A 13 -13.06 14.28 9.85
C TYR A 13 -13.28 14.00 8.35
N LEU A 14 -13.25 15.05 7.52
CA LEU A 14 -13.36 14.88 6.06
C LEU A 14 -12.17 14.13 5.46
N ALA A 15 -10.95 14.37 5.95
CA ALA A 15 -9.78 13.61 5.52
C ALA A 15 -9.91 12.12 5.87
N PHE A 16 -10.41 11.80 7.06
CA PHE A 16 -10.69 10.41 7.46
C PHE A 16 -11.73 9.76 6.55
N ILE A 17 -12.83 10.46 6.23
CA ILE A 17 -13.84 9.96 5.28
C ILE A 17 -13.20 9.67 3.92
N ASN A 18 -12.36 10.57 3.41
CA ASN A 18 -11.69 10.36 2.11
C ASN A 18 -10.78 9.13 2.15
N SER A 19 -10.01 8.93 3.22
CA SER A 19 -9.19 7.73 3.41
C SER A 19 -10.03 6.45 3.41
N VAL A 20 -11.17 6.45 4.11
CA VAL A 20 -12.08 5.29 4.15
C VAL A 20 -12.69 5.02 2.77
N GLN A 21 -13.04 6.05 2.00
CA GLN A 21 -13.53 5.89 0.63
C GLN A 21 -12.47 5.28 -0.28
N GLY A 22 -11.22 5.77 -0.22
CA GLY A 22 -10.10 5.22 -0.98
C GLY A 22 -9.83 3.75 -0.64
N PHE A 23 -9.77 3.42 0.66
CA PHE A 23 -9.61 2.03 1.11
C PHE A 23 -10.74 1.12 0.62
N LYS A 24 -12.00 1.56 0.76
CA LYS A 24 -13.15 0.79 0.24
C LYS A 24 -13.07 0.60 -1.27
N TRP A 25 -12.61 1.60 -2.01
CA TRP A 25 -12.45 1.47 -3.46
C TRP A 25 -11.40 0.41 -3.79
N LEU A 26 -10.22 0.45 -3.17
CA LEU A 26 -9.15 -0.53 -3.37
C LEU A 26 -9.62 -1.96 -3.06
N VAL A 27 -10.24 -2.17 -1.89
CA VAL A 27 -10.76 -3.49 -1.47
C VAL A 27 -11.79 -4.06 -2.45
N ASN A 28 -12.54 -3.22 -3.19
CA ASN A 28 -13.58 -3.70 -4.09
C ASN A 28 -13.15 -3.79 -5.57
N ASN A 29 -12.07 -3.10 -5.96
CA ASN A 29 -11.71 -2.94 -7.38
C ASN A 29 -10.31 -3.51 -7.71
N GLU A 30 -9.39 -3.57 -6.75
CA GLU A 30 -8.00 -3.97 -7.00
C GLU A 30 -7.70 -5.36 -6.45
N ALA A 31 -7.62 -6.35 -7.36
CA ALA A 31 -7.35 -7.73 -6.98
C ALA A 31 -5.95 -7.91 -6.37
N ALA A 32 -4.93 -7.17 -6.85
CA ALA A 32 -3.59 -7.19 -6.29
C ALA A 32 -3.60 -6.70 -4.83
N PHE A 33 -4.17 -5.51 -4.58
CA PHE A 33 -4.39 -5.01 -3.22
C PHE A 33 -5.15 -5.98 -2.31
N GLN A 34 -6.19 -6.66 -2.79
CA GLN A 34 -6.92 -7.67 -2.00
C GLN A 34 -6.01 -8.83 -1.57
N GLN A 35 -5.20 -9.35 -2.50
CA GLN A 35 -4.26 -10.44 -2.23
C GLN A 35 -3.19 -10.03 -1.23
N GLU A 36 -2.59 -8.86 -1.43
CA GLU A 36 -1.59 -8.30 -0.51
C GLU A 36 -2.18 -8.04 0.87
N LEU A 37 -3.36 -7.43 0.95
CA LEU A 37 -4.05 -7.18 2.22
C LEU A 37 -4.30 -8.47 2.99
N MET A 38 -4.77 -9.52 2.31
CA MET A 38 -4.98 -10.84 2.94
C MET A 38 -3.67 -11.43 3.46
N LEU A 39 -2.61 -11.42 2.62
CA LEU A 39 -1.29 -11.93 2.99
C LEU A 39 -0.73 -11.16 4.19
N ILE A 40 -0.86 -9.85 4.20
CA ILE A 40 -0.34 -8.96 5.24
C ILE A 40 -1.08 -9.16 6.56
N LEU A 41 -2.40 -9.32 6.53
CA LEU A 41 -3.18 -9.66 7.72
C LEU A 41 -2.73 -11.01 8.30
N LEU A 42 -2.56 -12.02 7.45
CA LEU A 42 -2.08 -13.34 7.86
C LEU A 42 -0.68 -13.27 8.47
N LEU A 43 0.28 -12.64 7.78
CA LEU A 43 1.65 -12.50 8.25
C LEU A 43 1.74 -11.64 9.52
N THR A 44 0.91 -10.60 9.66
CA THR A 44 0.84 -9.81 10.89
C THR A 44 0.41 -10.69 12.07
N ILE A 45 -0.63 -11.53 11.90
CA ILE A 45 -1.06 -12.48 12.93
C ILE A 45 0.07 -13.47 13.26
N ILE A 46 0.70 -14.07 12.24
CA ILE A 46 1.83 -15.01 12.41
C ILE A 46 2.97 -14.34 13.17
N SER A 47 3.25 -13.06 12.91
CA SER A 47 4.35 -12.34 13.54
C SER A 47 4.23 -12.40 15.06
N PHE A 48 3.03 -12.27 15.64
CA PHE A 48 2.82 -12.30 17.10
C PHE A 48 3.08 -13.66 17.75
N PHE A 49 3.19 -14.73 16.98
CA PHE A 49 3.53 -16.07 17.48
C PHE A 49 5.04 -16.38 17.42
N LEU A 50 5.85 -15.50 16.83
CA LEU A 50 7.30 -15.65 16.79
C LEU A 50 7.91 -15.28 18.15
N ASN A 51 8.89 -16.06 18.62
CA ASN A 51 9.60 -15.80 19.87
C ASN A 51 10.67 -14.70 19.69
N THR A 52 10.24 -13.47 19.41
CA THR A 52 11.11 -12.32 19.14
C THR A 52 10.79 -11.12 20.02
N SER A 53 11.63 -10.08 19.98
CA SER A 53 11.36 -8.84 20.73
C SER A 53 10.25 -8.01 20.07
N LEU A 54 9.57 -7.17 20.85
CA LEU A 54 8.54 -6.24 20.36
C LEU A 54 9.04 -5.33 19.23
N LEU A 55 10.32 -4.97 19.23
CA LEU A 55 10.93 -4.16 18.18
C LEU A 55 10.98 -4.93 16.85
N ILE A 56 11.26 -6.23 16.89
CA ILE A 56 11.28 -7.09 15.71
C ILE A 56 9.86 -7.31 15.17
N HIS A 57 8.87 -7.51 16.04
CA HIS A 57 7.46 -7.56 15.62
C HIS A 57 7.05 -6.26 14.90
N LEU A 58 7.41 -5.09 15.46
CA LEU A 58 7.15 -3.81 14.80
C LEU A 58 7.83 -3.72 13.44
N LEU A 59 9.09 -4.17 13.31
CA LEU A 59 9.82 -4.18 12.04
C LEU A 59 9.12 -5.04 10.99
N LEU A 60 8.68 -6.26 11.35
CA LEU A 60 7.94 -7.15 10.46
C LEU A 60 6.64 -6.49 10.00
N ILE A 61 5.86 -5.92 10.92
CA ILE A 61 4.59 -5.25 10.59
C ILE A 61 4.83 -4.02 9.71
N VAL A 62 5.83 -3.18 10.02
CA VAL A 62 6.16 -2.00 9.22
C VAL A 62 6.57 -2.37 7.79
N SER A 63 7.34 -3.46 7.62
CA SER A 63 7.72 -3.94 6.29
C SER A 63 6.49 -4.36 5.46
N LEU A 64 5.48 -4.95 6.09
CA LEU A 64 4.23 -5.32 5.43
C LEU A 64 3.37 -4.09 5.12
N LEU A 65 3.24 -3.15 6.06
CA LEU A 65 2.53 -1.89 5.81
C LEU A 65 3.19 -1.05 4.70
N PHE A 66 4.51 -1.17 4.54
CA PHE A 66 5.23 -0.54 3.44
C PHE A 66 4.81 -1.11 2.07
N VAL A 67 4.53 -2.42 1.98
CA VAL A 67 3.96 -3.02 0.76
C VAL A 67 2.62 -2.38 0.41
N LEU A 68 1.67 -2.34 1.37
CA LEU A 68 0.36 -1.70 1.14
C LEU A 68 0.48 -0.23 0.77
N LEU A 69 1.41 0.50 1.39
CA LEU A 69 1.63 1.91 1.06
C LEU A 69 2.03 2.07 -0.41
N ILE A 70 2.97 1.25 -0.88
CA ILE A 70 3.46 1.32 -2.25
C ILE A 70 2.40 0.86 -3.24
N GLU A 71 1.60 -0.14 -2.92
CA GLU A 71 0.47 -0.58 -3.74
C GLU A 71 -0.60 0.52 -3.88
N VAL A 72 -0.97 1.19 -2.78
CA VAL A 72 -1.89 2.34 -2.81
C VAL A 72 -1.36 3.45 -3.72
N ILE A 73 -0.05 3.70 -3.70
CA ILE A 73 0.59 4.69 -4.58
C ILE A 73 0.57 4.21 -6.03
N ASN A 74 0.88 2.94 -6.30
CA ASN A 74 0.82 2.34 -7.63
C ASN A 74 -0.56 2.51 -8.25
N THR A 75 -1.61 2.10 -7.53
CA THR A 75 -2.98 2.25 -8.00
C THR A 75 -3.37 3.72 -8.20
N ALA A 76 -2.93 4.63 -7.32
CA ALA A 76 -3.20 6.05 -7.50
C ALA A 76 -2.59 6.60 -8.80
N ILE A 77 -1.40 6.13 -9.18
CA ILE A 77 -0.74 6.44 -10.45
C ILE A 77 -1.55 5.85 -11.61
N GLU A 78 -1.93 4.58 -11.54
CA GLU A 78 -2.73 3.90 -12.57
C GLU A 78 -4.06 4.61 -12.83
N VAL A 79 -4.83 4.89 -11.78
CA VAL A 79 -6.12 5.61 -11.87
C VAL A 79 -5.93 7.01 -12.44
N THR A 80 -4.82 7.68 -12.13
CA THR A 80 -4.51 9.01 -12.69
C THR A 80 -4.20 8.92 -14.19
N ILE A 81 -3.40 7.94 -14.60
CA ILE A 81 -3.04 7.72 -16.01
C ILE A 81 -4.28 7.34 -16.82
N ASP A 82 -5.11 6.43 -16.31
CA ASP A 82 -6.32 5.94 -16.98
C ASP A 82 -7.38 7.04 -17.14
N ARG A 83 -7.35 8.06 -16.27
CA ARG A 83 -8.23 9.24 -16.38
C ARG A 83 -7.84 10.18 -17.53
N ILE A 84 -6.57 10.23 -17.93
CA ILE A 84 -6.08 11.20 -18.94
C ILE A 84 -6.52 10.81 -20.36
N GLY A 85 -6.50 9.51 -20.70
CA GLY A 85 -6.96 9.00 -21.98
C GLY A 85 -6.59 7.52 -22.18
N LEU A 86 -7.42 6.78 -22.93
CA LEU A 86 -7.20 5.34 -23.22
C LEU A 86 -6.28 5.10 -24.43
N GLU A 87 -5.85 6.17 -25.09
CA GLU A 87 -4.84 6.10 -26.14
C GLU A 87 -3.49 5.64 -25.56
N HIS A 88 -2.92 4.61 -26.17
CA HIS A 88 -1.63 4.08 -25.73
C HIS A 88 -0.53 5.11 -25.98
N HIS A 89 -0.07 5.76 -24.91
CA HIS A 89 1.11 6.62 -24.92
C HIS A 89 2.28 5.88 -24.25
N ALA A 90 3.44 5.85 -24.90
CA ALA A 90 4.61 5.10 -24.40
C ALA A 90 5.01 5.49 -22.96
N LEU A 91 4.88 6.77 -22.61
CA LEU A 91 5.14 7.27 -21.26
C LEU A 91 4.10 6.83 -20.23
N SER A 92 2.83 6.64 -20.64
CA SER A 92 1.78 6.12 -19.76
C SER A 92 2.04 4.66 -19.41
N GLY A 93 2.49 3.86 -20.38
CA GLY A 93 2.95 2.48 -20.15
C GLY A 93 4.13 2.46 -19.17
N LEU A 94 5.17 3.25 -19.45
CA LEU A 94 6.35 3.33 -18.58
C LEU A 94 6.00 3.73 -17.13
N ALA A 95 5.07 4.66 -16.94
CA ALA A 95 4.69 5.08 -15.60
C ALA A 95 3.98 3.96 -14.81
N LYS A 96 3.18 3.11 -15.47
CA LYS A 96 2.60 1.91 -14.86
C LYS A 96 3.67 0.86 -14.55
N ASP A 97 4.59 0.62 -15.48
CA ASP A 97 5.70 -0.32 -15.28
C ASP A 97 6.57 0.08 -14.07
N LEU A 98 6.85 1.38 -13.91
CA LEU A 98 7.61 1.90 -12.78
C LEU A 98 6.84 1.78 -11.45
N GLY A 99 5.52 1.95 -11.47
CA GLY A 99 4.66 1.72 -10.31
C GLY A 99 4.69 0.25 -9.87
N SER A 100 4.53 -0.68 -10.81
CA SER A 100 4.63 -2.12 -10.55
C SER A 100 6.03 -2.52 -10.06
N LEU A 101 7.10 -1.92 -10.61
CA LEU A 101 8.46 -2.13 -10.12
C LEU A 101 8.63 -1.68 -8.66
N ALA A 102 8.01 -0.56 -8.27
CA ALA A 102 8.04 -0.12 -6.89
C ALA A 102 7.39 -1.13 -5.94
N VAL A 103 6.24 -1.70 -6.33
CA VAL A 103 5.56 -2.78 -5.57
C VAL A 103 6.45 -4.01 -5.46
N PHE A 104 7.11 -4.42 -6.56
CA PHE A 104 8.06 -5.53 -6.51
C PHE A 104 9.22 -5.27 -5.53
N ILE A 105 9.78 -4.06 -5.52
CA ILE A 105 10.85 -3.69 -4.59
C ILE A 105 10.35 -3.72 -3.14
N SER A 106 9.13 -3.23 -2.87
CA SER A 106 8.57 -3.26 -1.51
C SER A 106 8.35 -4.70 -1.02
N LEU A 107 7.87 -5.60 -1.89
CA LEU A 107 7.76 -7.03 -1.61
C LEU A 107 9.13 -7.67 -1.35
N ALA A 108 10.16 -7.32 -2.11
CA ALA A 108 11.52 -7.81 -1.89
C ALA A 108 12.09 -7.35 -0.53
N ILE A 109 11.81 -6.10 -0.13
CA ILE A 109 12.18 -5.58 1.20
C ILE A 109 11.46 -6.37 2.31
N ALA A 110 10.16 -6.61 2.18
CA ALA A 110 9.40 -7.40 3.14
C ALA A 110 9.93 -8.84 3.23
N ALA A 111 10.16 -9.50 2.09
CA ALA A 111 10.69 -10.85 2.03
C ALA A 111 12.10 -10.95 2.64
N ALA A 112 12.98 -9.99 2.36
CA ALA A 112 14.33 -9.95 2.96
C ALA A 112 14.25 -9.74 4.48
N THR A 113 13.40 -8.82 4.94
CA THR A 113 13.22 -8.52 6.37
C THR A 113 12.73 -9.76 7.12
N TRP A 114 11.68 -10.42 6.59
CA TRP A 114 11.16 -11.66 7.14
C TRP A 114 12.18 -12.79 7.08
N GLY A 115 12.89 -12.94 5.95
CA GLY A 115 13.92 -13.97 5.77
C GLY A 115 15.04 -13.87 6.79
N VAL A 116 15.54 -12.65 7.08
CA VAL A 116 16.57 -12.43 8.10
C VAL A 116 16.05 -12.79 9.49
N VAL A 117 14.86 -12.30 9.87
CA VAL A 117 14.30 -12.57 11.20
C VAL A 117 14.04 -14.07 11.39
N LEU A 118 13.48 -14.74 10.39
CA LEU A 118 13.24 -16.19 10.45
C LEU A 118 14.53 -17.02 10.46
N TRP A 119 15.62 -16.51 9.87
CA TRP A 119 16.92 -17.16 9.91
C TRP A 119 17.61 -17.04 11.28
N GLU A 120 17.35 -15.95 12.01
CA GLU A 120 17.91 -15.73 13.36
C GLU A 120 17.12 -16.41 14.48
N LEU A 121 15.89 -16.85 14.21
CA LEU A 121 15.02 -17.58 15.14
C LEU A 121 15.46 -19.04 15.36
#